data_AF-A0A9D0Y4E0-F1
#
_entry.id   AF-A0A9D0Y4E0-F1
#
_cell.length_a   1.000
_cell.length_b   1.000
_cell.length_c   1.000
_cell.angle_alpha   90.00
_cell.angle_beta   90.00
_cell.angle_gamma   90.00
#
_symmetry.space_group_name_H-M   'P 1'
#
loop_
_entity.id
_entity.type
_entity.pdbx_description
1 polymer ?
#
loop_
_entity_poly.entity_id
_entity_poly.type
_entity_poly.pdbx_seq_one_letter_code
_entity_poly.pdbx_strand_id
1 'polypeptide(L)'
;MSTMIDDVKAMDSYINRKVDTESVVSFKGNEHIIKLNLTFDIKLIREALDDIKLKSEFKTACSGFHALAMTKRKGHSVDNDKDLIGRYYTRVDDSYQEIAKDELVDEAAFTELVDVFRGTYFEHIHQQLSSRYPIGRVRILEKGVFNCNSWHRDPEPRIHIPIVTNPGALFIVNHHCTHLPADGSVYFTDTRGYHTALNGGDQPRTHLVAALAYPEYQP
;
A
#
# COMPACT_ATOMS: atom_id res chain seq x y z
N MET A 1 -4.23 -48.30 6.50
CA MET A 1 -4.36 -48.30 7.98
C MET A 1 -3.19 -47.61 8.66
N SER A 2 -1.91 -47.90 8.31
CA SER A 2 -0.74 -47.18 8.87
C SER A 2 -0.80 -45.67 8.61
N THR A 3 -1.08 -45.26 7.36
CA THR A 3 -1.15 -43.83 6.97
C THR A 3 -2.21 -43.06 7.73
N MET A 4 -3.39 -43.64 7.95
CA MET A 4 -4.46 -43.02 8.74
C MET A 4 -4.06 -42.79 10.20
N ILE A 5 -3.31 -43.72 10.82
CA ILE A 5 -2.84 -43.55 12.21
C ILE A 5 -1.78 -42.45 12.29
N ASP A 6 -0.92 -42.36 11.28
CA ASP A 6 0.11 -41.32 11.20
C ASP A 6 -0.50 -39.94 10.93
N ASP A 7 -1.54 -39.86 10.08
CA ASP A 7 -2.30 -38.63 9.82
C ASP A 7 -3.03 -38.12 11.07
N VAL A 8 -3.66 -39.01 11.84
CA VAL A 8 -4.33 -38.65 13.10
C VAL A 8 -3.32 -38.12 14.12
N LYS A 9 -2.18 -38.80 14.30
CA LYS A 9 -1.12 -38.34 15.21
C LYS A 9 -0.54 -36.98 14.77
N ALA A 10 -0.39 -36.77 13.47
CA ALA A 10 0.07 -35.49 12.94
C ALA A 10 -0.94 -34.37 13.23
N MET A 11 -2.24 -34.63 13.02
CA MET A 11 -3.30 -33.66 13.32
C MET A 11 -3.36 -33.33 14.82
N ASP A 12 -3.27 -34.34 15.68
CA ASP A 12 -3.20 -34.14 17.14
C ASP A 12 -1.99 -33.28 17.52
N SER A 13 -0.85 -33.45 16.86
CA SER A 13 0.32 -32.59 17.07
C SER A 13 0.07 -31.14 16.65
N TYR A 14 -0.74 -30.88 15.62
CA TYR A 14 -1.04 -29.51 15.18
C TYR A 14 -2.03 -28.81 16.10
N ILE A 15 -3.14 -29.48 16.46
CA ILE A 15 -4.21 -28.90 17.29
C ILE A 15 -3.73 -28.61 18.71
N ASN A 16 -2.82 -29.42 19.24
CA ASN A 16 -2.30 -29.22 20.59
C ASN A 16 -1.20 -28.14 20.68
N ARG A 17 -0.81 -27.50 19.57
CA ARG A 17 0.11 -26.36 19.61
C ARG A 17 -0.61 -25.14 20.14
N LYS A 18 0.07 -24.37 20.98
CA LYS A 18 -0.39 -23.03 21.37
C LYS A 18 -0.47 -22.17 20.10
N VAL A 19 -1.66 -21.68 19.78
CA VAL A 19 -1.90 -20.76 18.66
C VAL A 19 -1.45 -19.36 19.08
N ASP A 20 -0.73 -18.69 18.19
CA ASP A 20 -0.37 -17.28 18.35
C ASP A 20 -1.52 -16.40 17.86
N THR A 21 -2.19 -15.73 18.79
CA THR A 21 -3.29 -14.80 18.52
C THR A 21 -2.91 -13.34 18.79
N GLU A 22 -1.74 -13.09 19.37
CA GLU A 22 -1.35 -11.76 19.87
C GLU A 22 -0.47 -11.02 18.88
N SER A 23 0.42 -11.73 18.18
CA SER A 23 1.41 -11.07 17.31
C SER A 23 0.82 -10.44 16.05
N VAL A 24 -0.46 -10.70 15.74
CA VAL A 24 -1.18 -10.21 14.56
C VAL A 24 -1.25 -8.68 14.49
N VAL A 25 -1.12 -7.98 15.62
CA VAL A 25 -1.12 -6.51 15.68
C VAL A 25 0.27 -5.90 15.46
N SER A 26 1.32 -6.72 15.44
CA SER A 26 2.70 -6.27 15.34
C SER A 26 3.20 -6.35 13.90
N PHE A 27 4.08 -5.43 13.53
CA PHE A 27 4.81 -5.52 12.27
C PHE A 27 5.82 -6.67 12.29
N LYS A 28 5.79 -7.53 11.26
CA LYS A 28 6.80 -8.55 10.99
C LYS A 28 7.37 -8.29 9.59
N GLY A 29 8.54 -7.68 9.51
CA GLY A 29 9.20 -7.36 8.24
C GLY A 29 9.89 -8.56 7.59
N ASN A 30 10.30 -8.37 6.34
CA ASN A 30 11.19 -9.26 5.59
C ASN A 30 11.97 -8.46 4.54
N GLU A 31 12.65 -9.13 3.61
CA GLU A 31 13.40 -8.51 2.50
C GLU A 31 12.54 -7.70 1.52
N HIS A 32 11.23 -7.94 1.47
CA HIS A 32 10.30 -7.24 0.57
C HIS A 32 9.50 -6.14 1.26
N ILE A 33 9.33 -6.21 2.59
CA ILE A 33 8.59 -5.23 3.40
C ILE A 33 9.48 -4.80 4.55
N ILE A 34 10.07 -3.61 4.42
CA ILE A 34 11.11 -3.12 5.33
C ILE A 34 10.62 -1.85 6.03
N LYS A 35 10.65 -1.83 7.37
CA LYS A 35 10.44 -0.62 8.16
C LYS A 35 11.71 0.24 8.08
N LEU A 36 11.58 1.47 7.59
CA LEU A 36 12.67 2.42 7.45
C LEU A 36 12.94 3.15 8.78
N ASN A 37 14.14 3.71 8.93
CA ASN A 37 14.51 4.54 10.09
C ASN A 37 13.86 5.95 10.07
N LEU A 38 13.04 6.26 9.06
CA LEU A 38 12.29 7.51 8.97
C LEU A 38 10.93 7.34 9.67
N THR A 39 10.56 8.33 10.47
CA THR A 39 9.28 8.38 11.18
C THR A 39 8.68 9.78 11.11
N PHE A 40 7.37 9.86 11.18
CA PHE A 40 6.60 11.10 11.22
C PHE A 40 5.66 11.12 12.42
N ASP A 41 5.15 12.30 12.80
CA ASP A 41 4.18 12.40 13.88
C ASP A 41 2.78 11.97 13.39
N ILE A 42 2.33 10.81 13.85
CA ILE A 42 1.02 10.25 13.44
C ILE A 42 -0.16 11.14 13.79
N LYS A 43 -0.09 11.95 14.85
CA LYS A 43 -1.18 12.87 15.22
C LYS A 43 -1.30 13.98 14.19
N LEU A 44 -0.16 14.60 13.84
CA LEU A 44 -0.13 15.65 12.81
C LEU A 44 -0.55 15.12 11.42
N ILE A 45 -0.23 13.87 11.08
CA ILE A 45 -0.71 13.25 9.84
C ILE A 45 -2.24 13.12 9.84
N ARG A 46 -2.82 12.68 10.96
CA ARG A 46 -4.27 12.50 11.08
C ARG A 46 -5.02 13.82 11.09
N GLU A 47 -4.52 14.82 11.82
CA GLU A 47 -5.07 16.18 11.80
C GLU A 47 -5.05 16.77 10.38
N ALA A 48 -3.93 16.63 9.66
CA ALA A 48 -3.86 17.04 8.27
C ALA A 48 -4.82 16.26 7.37
N LEU A 49 -5.01 14.94 7.59
CA LEU A 49 -5.97 14.15 6.83
C LEU A 49 -7.40 14.61 7.04
N ASP A 50 -7.79 14.91 8.28
CA ASP A 50 -9.12 15.41 8.62
C ASP A 50 -9.39 16.76 7.96
N ASP A 51 -8.42 17.68 7.99
CA ASP A 51 -8.51 18.98 7.31
C ASP A 51 -8.68 18.85 5.79
N ILE A 52 -7.98 17.89 5.17
CA ILE A 52 -8.09 17.61 3.73
C ILE A 52 -9.45 16.99 3.40
N LYS A 53 -9.94 16.06 4.22
CA LYS A 53 -11.27 15.44 4.06
C LYS A 53 -12.41 16.46 4.10
N LEU A 54 -12.25 17.57 4.82
CA LEU A 54 -13.22 18.67 4.83
C LEU A 54 -13.17 19.56 3.58
N LYS A 55 -12.03 19.58 2.87
CA LYS A 55 -11.77 20.50 1.74
C LYS A 55 -11.81 19.81 0.37
N SER A 56 -11.86 18.49 0.31
CA SER A 56 -11.69 17.73 -0.94
C SER A 56 -12.59 16.51 -0.99
N GLU A 57 -13.16 16.25 -2.16
CA GLU A 57 -13.88 15.02 -2.44
C GLU A 57 -12.88 13.93 -2.87
N PHE A 58 -12.97 12.75 -2.25
CA PHE A 58 -12.20 11.60 -2.70
C PHE A 58 -12.81 11.05 -3.98
N LYS A 59 -11.99 10.81 -5.02
CA LYS A 59 -12.44 10.10 -6.20
C LYS A 59 -12.71 8.63 -5.82
N THR A 60 -13.98 8.22 -5.89
CA THR A 60 -14.42 6.85 -5.62
C THR A 60 -14.32 6.00 -6.89
N ALA A 61 -13.49 4.96 -6.88
CA ALA A 61 -13.57 3.90 -7.88
C ALA A 61 -14.69 2.91 -7.50
N CYS A 62 -15.24 2.20 -8.50
CA CYS A 62 -16.38 1.26 -8.42
C CYS A 62 -16.20 0.04 -7.48
N SER A 63 -15.21 0.03 -6.59
CA SER A 63 -14.85 -1.09 -5.71
C SER A 63 -14.67 -0.69 -4.24
N GLY A 64 -15.07 0.51 -3.83
CA GLY A 64 -14.83 1.03 -2.47
C GLY A 64 -13.37 1.42 -2.21
N PHE A 65 -12.62 1.63 -3.30
CA PHE A 65 -11.27 2.19 -3.31
C PHE A 65 -11.37 3.70 -3.58
N HIS A 66 -10.83 4.49 -2.66
CA HIS A 66 -10.83 5.94 -2.74
C HIS A 66 -9.40 6.43 -2.88
N ALA A 67 -9.11 7.22 -3.90
CA ALA A 67 -7.78 7.76 -4.14
C ALA A 67 -7.82 9.28 -4.22
N LEU A 68 -6.92 9.94 -3.48
CA LEU A 68 -6.68 11.37 -3.57
C LEU A 68 -5.23 11.59 -4.00
N ALA A 69 -5.03 12.15 -5.18
CA ALA A 69 -3.70 12.46 -5.70
C ALA A 69 -3.09 13.63 -4.94
N MET A 70 -1.89 13.41 -4.40
CA MET A 70 -1.14 14.41 -3.65
C MET A 70 -0.12 15.14 -4.53
N THR A 71 0.41 14.45 -5.54
CA THR A 71 1.29 15.02 -6.57
C THR A 71 0.63 14.96 -7.95
N LYS A 72 0.99 15.90 -8.82
CA LYS A 72 0.54 16.02 -10.21
C LYS A 72 1.72 16.30 -11.14
N ARG A 73 1.51 16.04 -12.45
CA ARG A 73 2.46 16.45 -13.49
C ARG A 73 2.45 17.97 -13.63
N LYS A 74 3.61 18.53 -13.96
CA LYS A 74 3.74 19.97 -14.24
C LYS A 74 2.76 20.40 -15.33
N GLY A 75 1.89 21.36 -15.02
CA GLY A 75 0.91 21.91 -15.98
C GLY A 75 -0.33 21.02 -16.22
N HIS A 76 -0.52 19.94 -15.47
CA HIS A 76 -1.72 19.09 -15.56
C HIS A 76 -2.70 19.37 -14.41
N SER A 77 -4.00 19.14 -14.63
CA SER A 77 -5.01 19.13 -13.57
C SER A 77 -5.10 17.76 -12.91
N VAL A 78 -5.62 17.72 -11.68
CA VAL A 78 -5.79 16.49 -10.88
C VAL A 78 -6.92 15.61 -11.40
N ASP A 79 -7.77 16.16 -12.27
CA ASP A 79 -8.96 15.48 -12.76
C ASP A 79 -8.70 14.41 -13.82
N ASN A 80 -7.47 14.30 -14.32
CA ASN A 80 -7.12 13.29 -15.31
C ASN A 80 -7.03 11.89 -14.68
N ASP A 81 -8.06 11.06 -14.89
CA ASP A 81 -8.12 9.70 -14.34
C ASP A 81 -6.94 8.81 -14.76
N LYS A 82 -6.30 9.12 -15.91
CA LYS A 82 -5.10 8.40 -16.37
C LYS A 82 -3.89 8.59 -15.45
N ASP A 83 -3.86 9.65 -14.64
CA ASP A 83 -2.76 9.89 -13.70
C ASP A 83 -2.96 9.11 -12.38
N LEU A 84 -4.17 8.58 -12.12
CA LEU A 84 -4.48 7.79 -10.92
C LEU A 84 -4.20 6.30 -11.10
N ILE A 85 -4.35 5.79 -12.31
CA ILE A 85 -4.11 4.39 -12.68
C ILE A 85 -2.76 4.34 -13.41
N GLY A 86 -2.01 3.25 -13.26
CA GLY A 86 -0.80 3.04 -14.05
C GLY A 86 -0.61 1.56 -14.31
N ARG A 87 0.36 1.25 -15.17
CA ARG A 87 0.66 -0.13 -15.55
C ARG A 87 0.80 -1.04 -14.34
N TYR A 88 0.25 -2.23 -14.45
CA TYR A 88 0.52 -3.35 -13.55
C TYR A 88 0.52 -4.66 -14.32
N TYR A 89 1.15 -5.68 -13.73
CA TYR A 89 1.23 -7.01 -14.30
C TYR A 89 0.44 -7.99 -13.44
N THR A 90 -0.34 -8.86 -14.07
CA THR A 90 -1.20 -9.82 -13.37
C THR A 90 -1.28 -11.15 -14.13
N ARG A 91 -1.75 -12.19 -13.45
CA ARG A 91 -2.06 -13.51 -14.03
C ARG A 91 -3.54 -13.74 -13.88
N VAL A 92 -4.24 -13.95 -15.00
CA VAL A 92 -5.71 -13.85 -15.04
C VAL A 92 -6.44 -15.19 -15.08
N ASP A 93 -5.74 -16.26 -15.45
CA ASP A 93 -6.31 -17.58 -15.67
C ASP A 93 -5.35 -18.70 -15.25
N ASP A 94 -5.76 -19.93 -15.50
CA ASP A 94 -5.03 -21.16 -15.20
C ASP A 94 -3.79 -21.38 -16.08
N SER A 95 -3.55 -20.53 -17.10
CA SER A 95 -2.29 -20.54 -17.84
C SER A 95 -1.12 -19.99 -17.01
N TYR A 96 -1.43 -19.21 -15.97
CA TYR A 96 -0.47 -18.47 -15.15
C TYR A 96 0.45 -17.53 -15.96
N GLN A 97 0.08 -17.20 -17.20
CA GLN A 97 0.84 -16.24 -18.01
C GLN A 97 0.63 -14.83 -17.47
N GLU A 98 1.74 -14.09 -17.38
CA GLU A 98 1.72 -12.69 -16.96
C GLU A 98 1.30 -11.80 -18.14
N ILE A 99 0.36 -10.90 -17.90
CA ILE A 99 -0.06 -9.87 -18.85
C ILE A 99 0.12 -8.49 -18.24
N ALA A 100 0.47 -7.51 -19.08
CA ALA A 100 0.45 -6.10 -18.71
C ALA A 100 -0.96 -5.54 -18.90
N LYS A 101 -1.42 -4.74 -17.93
CA LYS A 101 -2.64 -3.93 -18.01
C LYS A 101 -2.27 -2.46 -17.80
N ASP A 102 -3.00 -1.58 -18.48
CA ASP A 102 -2.80 -0.13 -18.47
C ASP A 102 -1.44 0.36 -19.04
N GLU A 103 -1.34 1.67 -19.19
CA GLU A 103 -0.18 2.35 -19.77
C GLU A 103 0.93 2.58 -18.74
N LEU A 104 2.17 2.53 -19.20
CA LEU A 104 3.30 2.91 -18.36
C LEU A 104 3.21 4.39 -18.03
N VAL A 105 3.44 4.70 -16.76
CA VAL A 105 3.38 6.06 -16.25
C VAL A 105 4.80 6.50 -15.93
N ASP A 106 5.26 7.59 -16.52
CA ASP A 106 6.51 8.22 -16.10
C ASP A 106 6.33 8.83 -14.70
N GLU A 107 6.77 8.10 -13.69
CA GLU A 107 6.70 8.49 -12.28
C GLU A 107 7.53 9.76 -12.00
N ALA A 108 8.64 9.98 -12.72
CA ALA A 108 9.51 11.15 -12.53
C ALA A 108 8.84 12.47 -12.95
N ALA A 109 7.77 12.41 -13.75
CA ALA A 109 7.03 13.58 -14.19
C ALA A 109 6.12 14.19 -13.10
N PHE A 110 5.89 13.51 -11.97
CA PHE A 110 4.99 13.96 -10.90
C PHE A 110 5.70 14.88 -9.91
N THR A 111 6.10 16.06 -10.40
CA THR A 111 6.98 16.97 -9.66
C THR A 111 6.25 18.01 -8.81
N GLU A 112 4.94 18.19 -8.98
CA GLU A 112 4.20 19.28 -8.31
C GLU A 112 3.25 18.76 -7.24
N LEU A 113 3.23 19.42 -6.08
CA LEU A 113 2.22 19.17 -5.04
C LEU A 113 0.88 19.78 -5.45
N VAL A 114 -0.21 19.04 -5.23
CA VAL A 114 -1.58 19.56 -5.38
C VAL A 114 -1.86 20.61 -4.30
N ASP A 115 -2.53 21.71 -4.68
CA ASP A 115 -2.59 22.93 -3.87
C ASP A 115 -3.24 22.74 -2.50
N VAL A 116 -4.20 21.83 -2.38
CA VAL A 116 -4.87 21.53 -1.10
C VAL A 116 -3.91 21.00 -0.02
N PHE A 117 -2.78 20.41 -0.42
CA PHE A 117 -1.76 19.89 0.50
C PHE A 117 -0.69 20.92 0.86
N ARG A 118 -0.62 22.08 0.20
CA ARG A 118 0.35 23.12 0.51
C ARG A 118 0.09 23.71 1.90
N GLY A 119 1.15 23.93 2.67
CA GLY A 119 1.10 24.39 4.05
C GLY A 119 0.62 23.34 5.06
N THR A 120 0.36 22.11 4.63
CA THR A 120 -0.07 21.02 5.53
C THR A 120 1.10 20.11 5.93
N TYR A 121 0.88 19.22 6.90
CA TYR A 121 1.88 18.22 7.28
C TYR A 121 2.22 17.26 6.12
N PHE A 122 1.34 17.07 5.14
CA PHE A 122 1.63 16.28 3.94
C PHE A 122 2.70 16.93 3.04
N GLU A 123 2.76 18.26 2.97
CA GLU A 123 3.85 18.95 2.27
C GLU A 123 5.19 18.68 2.96
N HIS A 124 5.23 18.71 4.30
CA HIS A 124 6.43 18.33 5.06
C HIS A 124 6.86 16.89 4.77
N ILE A 125 5.92 15.93 4.78
CA ILE A 125 6.20 14.52 4.45
C ILE A 125 6.78 14.41 3.04
N HIS A 126 6.16 15.07 2.06
CA HIS A 126 6.65 15.08 0.68
C HIS A 126 8.08 15.60 0.59
N GLN A 127 8.38 16.75 1.21
CA GLN A 127 9.73 17.33 1.24
C GLN A 127 10.75 16.39 1.89
N GLN A 128 10.39 15.70 2.97
CA GLN A 128 11.27 14.74 3.63
C GLN A 128 11.50 13.49 2.77
N LEU A 129 10.49 12.98 2.08
CA LEU A 129 10.65 11.85 1.17
C LEU A 129 11.48 12.23 -0.06
N SER A 130 11.16 13.34 -0.70
CA SER A 130 11.83 13.79 -1.94
C SER A 130 13.27 14.27 -1.74
N SER A 131 13.65 14.65 -0.50
CA SER A 131 15.06 14.94 -0.18
C SER A 131 15.92 13.68 0.00
N ARG A 132 15.31 12.48 0.08
CA ARG A 132 15.99 11.20 0.33
C ARG A 132 15.89 10.23 -0.82
N TYR A 133 14.81 10.29 -1.59
CA TYR A 133 14.47 9.29 -2.59
C TYR A 133 13.94 9.95 -3.87
N PRO A 134 14.07 9.30 -5.04
CA PRO A 134 13.36 9.71 -6.25
C PRO A 134 11.87 9.43 -6.06
N ILE A 135 11.10 10.43 -5.65
CA ILE A 135 9.65 10.29 -5.42
C ILE A 135 8.90 10.62 -6.71
N GLY A 136 7.99 9.72 -7.11
CA GLY A 136 7.03 9.93 -8.18
C GLY A 136 5.64 10.23 -7.64
N ARG A 137 4.61 9.55 -8.16
CA ARG A 137 3.23 9.73 -7.70
C ARG A 137 3.07 9.45 -6.22
N VAL A 138 2.55 10.43 -5.49
CA VAL A 138 2.08 10.30 -4.12
C VAL A 138 0.56 10.40 -4.08
N ARG A 139 -0.08 9.45 -3.39
CA ARG A 139 -1.52 9.33 -3.25
C ARG A 139 -1.90 8.98 -1.82
N ILE A 140 -3.04 9.49 -1.37
CA ILE A 140 -3.72 8.97 -0.18
C ILE A 140 -4.74 7.94 -0.67
N LEU A 141 -4.55 6.70 -0.24
CA LEU A 141 -5.39 5.57 -0.63
C LEU A 141 -6.20 5.12 0.58
N GLU A 142 -7.51 5.15 0.43
CA GLU A 142 -8.45 4.63 1.42
C GLU A 142 -9.15 3.38 0.88
N LYS A 143 -9.35 2.43 1.79
CA LYS A 143 -9.94 1.14 1.53
C LYS A 143 -11.05 0.85 2.52
N GLY A 144 -12.24 0.53 2.01
CA GLY A 144 -13.39 0.13 2.82
C GLY A 144 -13.19 -1.16 3.60
N VAL A 145 -14.19 -1.51 4.41
CA VAL A 145 -14.25 -2.75 5.21
C VAL A 145 -14.33 -3.98 4.31
N PHE A 146 -13.78 -5.10 4.77
CA PHE A 146 -13.84 -6.42 4.10
C PHE A 146 -13.50 -6.40 2.60
N ASN A 147 -12.40 -5.75 2.23
CA ASN A 147 -12.03 -5.50 0.84
C ASN A 147 -10.55 -5.87 0.57
N CYS A 148 -10.18 -6.19 -0.67
CA CYS A 148 -8.79 -6.39 -1.11
C CYS A 148 -8.51 -5.76 -2.48
N ASN A 149 -7.25 -5.44 -2.77
CA ASN A 149 -6.85 -5.02 -4.11
C ASN A 149 -6.64 -6.27 -4.99
N SER A 150 -6.58 -6.07 -6.31
CA SER A 150 -6.17 -7.13 -7.23
C SER A 150 -4.80 -7.70 -6.82
N TRP A 151 -4.55 -8.96 -7.15
CA TRP A 151 -3.23 -9.56 -7.04
C TRP A 151 -2.39 -9.18 -8.27
N HIS A 152 -1.36 -8.37 -8.07
CA HIS A 152 -0.56 -7.81 -9.16
C HIS A 152 0.86 -7.48 -8.71
N ARG A 153 1.76 -7.26 -9.66
CA ARG A 153 3.01 -6.54 -9.42
C ARG A 153 2.99 -5.22 -10.19
N ASP A 154 3.71 -4.25 -9.66
CA ASP A 154 3.89 -2.94 -10.27
C ASP A 154 5.23 -2.84 -11.00
N PRO A 155 5.43 -1.83 -11.86
CA PRO A 155 6.71 -1.59 -12.53
C PRO A 155 7.78 -1.07 -11.56
N GLU A 156 7.39 -0.23 -10.59
CA GLU A 156 8.27 0.40 -9.59
C GLU A 156 7.91 0.01 -8.14
N PRO A 157 8.85 0.06 -7.18
CA PRO A 157 8.55 -0.15 -5.76
C PRO A 157 7.88 1.07 -5.10
N ARG A 158 7.35 0.90 -3.89
CA ARG A 158 6.56 1.94 -3.19
C ARG A 158 7.04 2.17 -1.76
N ILE A 159 6.76 3.37 -1.26
CA ILE A 159 6.79 3.72 0.16
C ILE A 159 5.35 3.80 0.66
N HIS A 160 5.09 3.18 1.81
CA HIS A 160 3.81 3.26 2.52
C HIS A 160 3.98 3.93 3.89
N ILE A 161 3.05 4.82 4.21
CA ILE A 161 2.90 5.41 5.54
C ILE A 161 1.45 5.15 6.00
N PRO A 162 1.21 4.20 6.92
CA PRO A 162 -0.12 3.93 7.44
C PRO A 162 -0.62 5.11 8.30
N ILE A 163 -1.85 5.58 8.04
CA ILE A 163 -2.46 6.72 8.75
C ILE A 163 -3.59 6.23 9.67
N VAL A 164 -4.50 5.46 9.08
CA VAL A 164 -5.59 4.77 9.77
C VAL A 164 -5.49 3.29 9.40
N THR A 165 -5.43 2.42 10.40
CA THR A 165 -5.22 0.98 10.20
C THR A 165 -5.93 0.19 11.31
N ASN A 166 -6.06 -1.10 11.12
CA ASN A 166 -6.59 -2.05 12.09
C ASN A 166 -5.86 -3.40 11.95
N PRO A 167 -5.93 -4.34 12.90
CA PRO A 167 -5.21 -5.62 12.79
C PRO A 167 -5.56 -6.46 11.55
N GLY A 168 -6.74 -6.27 10.96
CA GLY A 168 -7.15 -6.89 9.69
C GLY A 168 -6.62 -6.17 8.44
N ALA A 169 -5.96 -5.01 8.58
CA ALA A 169 -5.30 -4.32 7.49
C ALA A 169 -3.92 -4.94 7.23
N LEU A 170 -3.87 -5.85 6.25
CA LEU A 170 -2.67 -6.59 5.91
C LEU A 170 -2.10 -6.14 4.56
N PHE A 171 -0.78 -6.30 4.43
CA PHE A 171 -0.06 -6.13 3.19
C PHE A 171 0.72 -7.41 2.90
N ILE A 172 0.56 -7.90 1.68
CA ILE A 172 1.14 -9.17 1.24
C ILE A 172 2.06 -8.89 0.08
N VAL A 173 3.30 -9.36 0.13
CA VAL A 173 4.23 -9.40 -1.02
C VAL A 173 4.77 -10.82 -1.15
N ASN A 174 4.62 -11.40 -2.33
CA ASN A 174 4.88 -12.80 -2.66
C ASN A 174 4.17 -13.74 -1.68
N HIS A 175 4.93 -14.35 -0.76
CA HIS A 175 4.41 -15.28 0.25
C HIS A 175 4.41 -14.69 1.66
N HIS A 176 4.85 -13.44 1.83
CA HIS A 176 4.94 -12.80 3.13
C HIS A 176 3.74 -11.90 3.38
N CYS A 177 3.14 -12.00 4.56
CA CYS A 177 1.98 -11.23 4.98
C CYS A 177 2.26 -10.56 6.33
N THR A 178 2.01 -9.25 6.42
CA THR A 178 2.17 -8.51 7.68
C THR A 178 1.17 -7.37 7.80
N HIS A 179 0.85 -7.01 9.04
CA HIS A 179 0.20 -5.75 9.38
C HIS A 179 1.22 -4.60 9.33
N LEU A 180 0.78 -3.40 8.92
CA LEU A 180 1.56 -2.16 8.97
C LEU A 180 0.90 -1.20 10.00
N PRO A 181 1.46 -1.05 11.21
CA PRO A 181 0.94 -0.16 12.24
C PRO A 181 0.93 1.31 11.83
N ALA A 182 -0.11 2.04 12.24
CA ALA A 182 -0.23 3.48 12.10
C ALA A 182 0.34 4.17 13.35
N ASP A 183 1.66 4.13 13.47
CA ASP A 183 2.48 4.68 14.56
C ASP A 183 3.46 5.77 14.05
N GLY A 184 3.28 6.23 12.81
CA GLY A 184 4.18 7.19 12.16
C GLY A 184 5.34 6.55 11.39
N SER A 185 5.45 5.22 11.40
CA SER A 185 6.48 4.49 10.66
C SER A 185 6.34 4.61 9.15
N VAL A 186 7.48 4.56 8.47
CA VAL A 186 7.58 4.53 7.01
C VAL A 186 8.07 3.16 6.57
N TYR A 187 7.43 2.58 5.57
CA TYR A 187 7.74 1.25 5.07
C TYR A 187 8.12 1.30 3.59
N PHE A 188 9.24 0.70 3.24
CA PHE A 188 9.53 0.32 1.86
C PHE A 188 8.79 -0.99 1.57
N THR A 189 8.09 -1.03 0.45
CA THR A 189 7.44 -2.22 -0.07
C THR A 189 7.91 -2.48 -1.50
N ASP A 190 8.50 -3.66 -1.71
CA ASP A 190 8.94 -4.08 -3.02
C ASP A 190 7.77 -4.60 -3.86
N THR A 191 6.95 -3.65 -4.32
CA THR A 191 5.76 -3.91 -5.14
C THR A 191 6.07 -4.35 -6.57
N ARG A 192 7.37 -4.43 -6.94
CA ARG A 192 7.82 -5.17 -8.13
C ARG A 192 7.60 -6.68 -7.98
N GLY A 193 7.46 -7.17 -6.74
CA GLY A 193 6.92 -8.50 -6.45
C GLY A 193 5.38 -8.51 -6.51
N TYR A 194 4.80 -9.68 -6.73
CA TYR A 194 3.34 -9.83 -6.70
C TYR A 194 2.82 -9.53 -5.30
N HIS A 195 1.79 -8.71 -5.18
CA HIS A 195 1.34 -8.21 -3.90
C HIS A 195 -0.16 -7.88 -3.91
N THR A 196 -0.70 -7.68 -2.71
CA THR A 196 -2.01 -7.08 -2.49
C THR A 196 -2.07 -6.37 -1.14
N ALA A 197 -2.92 -5.35 -1.08
CA ALA A 197 -3.34 -4.71 0.15
C ALA A 197 -4.78 -5.15 0.47
N LEU A 198 -5.00 -5.64 1.68
CA LEU A 198 -6.33 -6.03 2.15
C LEU A 198 -6.74 -5.26 3.41
N ASN A 199 -8.04 -5.20 3.63
CA ASN A 199 -8.66 -4.74 4.87
C ASN A 199 -9.74 -5.75 5.26
N GLY A 200 -9.40 -6.66 6.17
CA GLY A 200 -10.33 -7.62 6.76
C GLY A 200 -11.01 -7.10 8.04
N GLY A 201 -10.77 -5.84 8.41
CA GLY A 201 -11.39 -5.21 9.58
C GLY A 201 -12.73 -4.54 9.26
N ASP A 202 -13.41 -4.17 10.34
CA ASP A 202 -14.69 -3.44 10.37
C ASP A 202 -14.53 -1.92 10.34
N GLN A 203 -13.30 -1.42 10.27
CA GLN A 203 -12.97 -0.01 10.09
C GLN A 203 -12.23 0.22 8.77
N PRO A 204 -12.38 1.38 8.12
CA PRO A 204 -11.62 1.71 6.92
C PRO A 204 -10.11 1.77 7.23
N ARG A 205 -9.32 1.62 6.17
CA ARG A 205 -7.86 1.70 6.21
C ARG A 205 -7.40 2.80 5.26
N THR A 206 -6.53 3.71 5.73
CA THR A 206 -5.98 4.82 4.94
C THR A 206 -4.46 4.85 5.02
N HIS A 207 -3.80 4.84 3.88
CA HIS A 207 -2.34 4.93 3.74
C HIS A 207 -1.96 6.06 2.79
N LEU A 208 -0.87 6.76 3.09
CA LEU A 208 -0.13 7.50 2.06
C LEU A 208 0.78 6.51 1.33
N VAL A 209 0.75 6.55 0.00
CA VAL A 209 1.55 5.69 -0.86
C VAL A 209 2.30 6.55 -1.86
N ALA A 210 3.63 6.43 -1.88
CA ALA A 210 4.51 7.12 -2.81
C ALA A 210 5.21 6.10 -3.71
N ALA A 211 5.06 6.23 -5.03
CA ALA A 211 5.88 5.49 -5.97
C ALA A 211 7.33 5.99 -5.91
N LEU A 212 8.29 5.07 -6.03
CA LEU A 212 9.69 5.42 -6.20
C LEU A 212 9.99 5.47 -7.70
N ALA A 213 10.39 6.63 -8.22
CA ALA A 213 10.62 6.89 -9.64
C ALA A 213 11.95 6.26 -10.15
N TYR A 214 12.08 4.95 -9.97
CA TYR A 214 13.09 4.11 -10.61
C TYR A 214 12.57 3.63 -11.97
N PRO A 215 13.47 3.19 -12.89
CA PRO A 215 13.05 2.56 -14.13
C PRO A 215 12.17 1.32 -13.89
N GLU A 216 11.28 1.05 -14.85
CA GLU A 216 10.46 -0.17 -14.87
C GLU A 216 11.33 -1.42 -14.65
N TYR A 217 10.89 -2.27 -13.71
CA TYR A 217 11.50 -3.57 -13.49
C TYR A 217 10.98 -4.63 -14.47
N GLN A 218 11.89 -5.14 -15.31
CA GLN A 218 11.66 -6.25 -16.23
C GLN A 218 12.47 -7.48 -15.78
N PRO A 219 11.82 -8.49 -15.16
CA PRO A 219 12.48 -9.71 -14.69
C PRO A 219 12.93 -10.65 -15.81
#